data_AF-A0A0F9KEB0-F1
#
_entry.id   AF-A0A0F9KEB0-F1
#
_cell.length_a   1.000
_cell.length_b   1.000
_cell.length_c   1.000
_cell.angle_alpha   90.00
_cell.angle_beta   90.00
_cell.angle_gamma   90.00
#
_symmetry.space_group_name_H-M   'P 1'
#
loop_
_entity.id
_entity.type
_entity.pdbx_description
1 polymer ?
#
loop_
_entity_poly.entity_id
_entity_poly.type
_entity_poly.pdbx_seq_one_letter_code
_entity_poly.pdbx_strand_id
1 'polypeptide(L)'
;MADEEGKTDGETKESETKEFDPKALEPEVQESLRRYIQSESNKQTAVVETRLRDAQAAQARSAVETAETNELKQLAATGQHEALGQRVAARLTEQSAEAKAIARASDVIERQMSDKFGETLGPEKVESIRQEVIKEGGAHAEFAAALAKA
;
A
#
# COMPACT_ATOMS: atom_id res chain seq x y z
N MET A 1 -35.14 -31.94 -64.96
CA MET A 1 -34.04 -31.09 -65.42
C MET A 1 -33.34 -30.61 -64.17
N ALA A 2 -32.09 -31.05 -64.02
CA ALA A 2 -31.16 -30.59 -63.00
C ALA A 2 -30.73 -29.15 -63.30
N ASP A 3 -30.20 -28.46 -62.30
CA ASP A 3 -29.11 -27.45 -62.33
C ASP A 3 -29.15 -26.76 -60.94
N GLU A 4 -28.44 -27.31 -59.97
CA GLU A 4 -27.04 -26.98 -59.58
C GLU A 4 -26.94 -25.71 -58.73
N GLU A 5 -26.69 -25.95 -57.44
CA GLU A 5 -26.09 -25.04 -56.47
C GLU A 5 -24.70 -24.58 -56.98
N GLY A 6 -24.40 -23.29 -56.91
CA GLY A 6 -23.09 -22.81 -57.35
C GLY A 6 -22.76 -21.37 -56.99
N LYS A 7 -22.01 -21.24 -55.87
CA LYS A 7 -21.02 -20.18 -55.56
C LYS A 7 -21.53 -18.74 -55.32
N THR A 8 -21.84 -18.45 -54.06
CA THR A 8 -21.45 -17.17 -53.48
C THR A 8 -19.93 -17.20 -53.28
N ASP A 9 -19.21 -16.47 -54.13
CA ASP A 9 -17.77 -16.21 -54.01
C ASP A 9 -17.54 -15.39 -52.74
N GLY A 10 -17.31 -16.09 -51.63
CA GLY A 10 -16.86 -15.50 -50.39
C GLY A 10 -15.39 -15.13 -50.54
N GLU A 11 -15.12 -13.97 -51.14
CA GLU A 11 -13.84 -13.27 -50.96
C GLU A 11 -13.72 -12.91 -49.48
N THR A 12 -13.21 -13.89 -48.74
CA THR A 12 -12.71 -13.70 -47.39
C THR A 12 -11.49 -12.83 -47.54
N LYS A 13 -11.64 -11.51 -47.37
CA LYS A 13 -10.51 -10.60 -47.24
C LYS A 13 -9.72 -11.06 -46.02
N GLU A 14 -8.67 -11.84 -46.28
CA GLU A 14 -7.57 -12.04 -45.35
C GLU A 14 -7.15 -10.65 -44.88
N SER A 15 -7.49 -10.33 -43.64
CA SER A 15 -6.93 -9.19 -42.96
C SER A 15 -5.46 -9.55 -42.75
N GLU A 16 -4.60 -9.07 -43.65
CA GLU A 16 -3.16 -9.05 -43.47
C GLU A 16 -2.91 -8.50 -42.06
N THR A 17 -2.55 -9.39 -41.14
CA THR A 17 -2.04 -9.00 -39.84
C THR A 17 -0.65 -8.47 -40.12
N LYS A 18 -0.56 -7.21 -40.55
CA LYS A 18 0.72 -6.51 -40.70
C LYS A 18 1.36 -6.54 -39.32
N GLU A 19 2.39 -7.38 -39.17
CA GLU A 19 3.26 -7.34 -38.01
C GLU A 19 3.70 -5.89 -37.81
N PHE A 20 3.49 -5.38 -36.60
CA PHE A 20 3.87 -4.03 -36.26
C PHE A 20 5.39 -3.89 -36.42
N ASP A 21 5.83 -3.15 -37.45
CA ASP A 21 7.23 -2.80 -37.63
C ASP A 21 7.51 -1.42 -37.01
N PRO A 22 8.12 -1.36 -35.81
CA PRO A 22 8.43 -0.09 -35.16
C PRO A 22 9.43 0.76 -35.95
N LYS A 23 10.16 0.19 -36.93
CA LYS A 23 11.13 0.91 -37.77
C LYS A 23 10.47 1.66 -38.93
N ALA A 24 9.23 1.33 -39.26
CA ALA A 24 8.44 2.02 -40.27
C ALA A 24 7.78 3.31 -39.74
N LEU A 25 7.87 3.58 -38.44
CA LEU A 25 7.37 4.79 -37.80
C LEU A 25 8.28 5.99 -38.07
N GLU A 26 7.74 7.20 -37.99
CA GLU A 26 8.54 8.43 -38.05
C GLU A 26 9.53 8.51 -36.88
N PRO A 27 10.73 9.09 -37.06
CA PRO A 27 11.77 9.14 -36.02
C PRO A 27 11.31 9.75 -34.68
N GLU A 28 10.47 10.78 -34.70
CA GLU A 28 9.91 11.41 -33.49
C GLU A 28 8.95 10.47 -32.75
N VAL A 29 8.18 9.67 -33.50
CA VAL A 29 7.29 8.64 -32.94
C VAL A 29 8.10 7.47 -32.38
N GLN A 30 9.19 7.09 -33.05
CA GLN A 30 10.11 6.07 -32.53
C GLN A 30 10.78 6.51 -31.23
N GLU A 31 11.22 7.77 -31.15
CA GLU A 31 11.88 8.29 -29.96
C GLU A 31 10.91 8.43 -28.77
N SER A 32 9.69 8.91 -29.01
CA SER A 32 8.65 8.98 -27.98
C SER A 32 8.25 7.59 -27.48
N LEU A 33 8.11 6.60 -28.38
CA LEU A 33 7.87 5.20 -28.02
C LEU A 33 9.02 4.63 -27.18
N ARG A 34 10.29 4.89 -27.56
CA ARG A 34 11.47 4.45 -26.80
C ARG A 34 11.48 5.06 -25.39
N ARG A 35 11.21 6.37 -25.26
CA ARG A 35 11.14 7.05 -23.96
C ARG A 35 10.01 6.50 -23.10
N TYR A 36 8.85 6.23 -23.69
CA TYR A 36 7.71 5.63 -23.01
C TYR A 36 8.03 4.22 -22.48
N ILE A 37 8.59 3.35 -23.32
CA ILE A 37 9.01 2.00 -22.93
C ILE A 37 10.03 2.05 -21.79
N GLN A 38 11.01 2.96 -21.87
CA GLN A 38 12.00 3.13 -20.81
C GLN A 38 11.36 3.63 -19.50
N SER A 39 10.43 4.57 -19.57
CA SER A 39 9.68 5.06 -18.40
C SER A 39 8.89 3.94 -17.73
N GLU A 40 8.14 3.15 -18.50
CA GLU A 40 7.39 2.02 -17.97
C GLU A 40 8.29 0.93 -17.39
N SER A 41 9.41 0.62 -18.04
CA SER A 41 10.42 -0.29 -17.52
C SER A 41 10.99 0.20 -16.19
N ASN A 42 11.37 1.49 -16.09
CA ASN A 42 11.90 2.07 -14.86
C ASN A 42 10.86 2.04 -13.72
N LYS A 43 9.58 2.31 -14.01
CA LYS A 43 8.49 2.20 -13.02
C LYS A 43 8.34 0.77 -12.52
N GLN A 44 8.35 -0.22 -13.42
CA GLN A 44 8.26 -1.62 -13.05
C GLN A 44 9.45 -2.05 -12.17
N THR A 45 10.67 -1.66 -12.53
CA THR A 45 11.85 -1.92 -11.72
C THR A 45 11.74 -1.27 -10.34
N ALA A 46 11.31 -0.01 -10.25
CA ALA A 46 11.13 0.66 -8.97
C ALA A 46 10.11 -0.05 -8.07
N VAL A 47 9.01 -0.56 -8.63
CA VAL A 47 8.01 -1.35 -7.89
C VAL A 47 8.63 -2.66 -7.37
N VAL A 48 9.39 -3.36 -8.21
CA VAL A 48 10.06 -4.62 -7.81
C VAL A 48 11.10 -4.37 -6.71
N GLU A 49 11.92 -3.34 -6.84
CA GLU A 49 12.90 -2.96 -5.82
C GLU A 49 12.23 -2.62 -4.49
N THR A 50 11.13 -1.86 -4.53
CA THR A 50 10.37 -1.51 -3.32
C THR A 50 9.83 -2.76 -2.65
N ARG A 51 9.17 -3.65 -3.41
CA ARG A 51 8.68 -4.93 -2.88
C ARG A 51 9.79 -5.80 -2.30
N LEU A 52 10.96 -5.82 -2.95
CA LEU A 52 12.10 -6.59 -2.46
C LEU A 52 12.62 -6.02 -1.14
N ARG A 53 12.75 -4.69 -1.02
CA ARG A 53 13.15 -4.03 0.23
C ARG A 53 12.13 -4.30 1.34
N ASP A 54 10.84 -4.20 1.03
CA ASP A 54 9.76 -4.47 1.99
C ASP A 54 9.79 -5.93 2.45
N ALA A 55 9.98 -6.88 1.54
CA ALA A 55 10.10 -8.30 1.87
C ALA A 55 11.34 -8.58 2.74
N GLN A 56 12.49 -7.96 2.42
CA GLN A 56 13.70 -8.06 3.24
C GLN A 56 13.51 -7.46 4.63
N ALA A 57 12.86 -6.30 4.72
CA ALA A 57 12.55 -5.67 6.00
C ALA A 57 11.59 -6.53 6.84
N ALA A 58 10.56 -7.11 6.22
CA ALA A 58 9.63 -8.02 6.89
C ALA A 58 10.34 -9.28 7.40
N GLN A 59 11.22 -9.88 6.59
CA GLN A 59 12.02 -11.04 6.99
C GLN A 59 12.96 -10.69 8.15
N ALA A 60 13.64 -9.55 8.10
CA ALA A 60 14.51 -9.09 9.18
C ALA A 60 13.75 -8.89 10.49
N ARG A 61 12.56 -8.26 10.45
CA ARG A 61 11.69 -8.10 11.62
C ARG A 61 11.28 -9.44 12.21
N SER A 62 10.83 -10.38 11.37
CA SER A 62 10.44 -11.73 11.80
C SER A 62 11.61 -12.50 12.43
N ALA A 63 12.82 -12.36 11.88
CA ALA A 63 14.01 -12.98 12.45
C ALA A 63 14.35 -12.43 13.83
N VAL A 64 14.25 -11.11 14.03
CA VAL A 64 14.45 -10.46 15.34
C VAL A 64 13.41 -10.95 16.34
N GLU A 65 12.11 -10.91 16.00
CA GLU A 65 11.04 -11.37 16.89
C GLU A 65 11.22 -12.85 17.30
N THR A 66 11.67 -13.68 16.36
CA THR A 66 11.96 -15.09 16.63
C THR A 66 13.15 -15.25 17.58
N ALA A 67 14.23 -14.49 17.36
CA ALA A 67 15.40 -14.51 18.22
C ALA A 67 15.06 -14.07 19.66
N GLU A 68 14.29 -13.00 19.81
CA GLU A 68 13.82 -12.53 21.12
C GLU A 68 12.93 -13.54 21.82
N THR A 69 12.02 -14.18 21.08
CA THR A 69 11.16 -15.22 21.64
C THR A 69 11.97 -16.42 22.12
N ASN A 70 13.01 -16.81 21.36
CA ASN A 70 13.90 -17.91 21.74
C ASN A 70 14.76 -17.55 22.96
N GLU A 71 15.27 -16.31 23.03
CA GLU A 71 15.97 -15.78 24.20
C GLU A 71 15.10 -15.89 25.46
N LEU A 72 13.86 -15.40 25.41
CA LEU A 72 12.92 -15.46 26.54
C LEU A 72 12.62 -16.91 26.97
N LYS A 73 12.43 -17.82 26.00
CA LYS A 73 12.24 -19.25 26.27
C LYS A 73 13.45 -19.87 26.94
N GLN A 74 14.66 -19.52 26.50
CA GLN A 74 15.90 -20.02 27.10
C GLN A 74 16.10 -19.50 28.53
N LEU A 75 15.85 -18.22 28.77
CA LEU A 75 15.90 -17.63 30.12
C LEU A 75 14.89 -18.31 31.06
N ALA A 76 13.68 -18.58 30.57
CA ALA A 76 12.68 -19.33 31.32
C ALA A 76 13.12 -20.78 31.60
N ALA A 77 13.63 -21.48 30.58
CA ALA A 77 14.07 -22.88 30.70
C ALA A 77 15.29 -23.07 31.62
N THR A 78 16.16 -22.07 31.70
CA THR A 78 17.36 -22.08 32.56
C THR A 78 17.10 -21.52 33.97
N GLY A 79 15.86 -21.14 34.29
CA GLY A 79 15.48 -20.62 35.62
C GLY A 79 16.01 -19.22 35.92
N GLN A 80 16.43 -18.46 34.90
CA GLN A 80 16.95 -17.10 35.05
C GLN A 80 15.81 -16.07 35.14
N HIS A 81 14.98 -16.17 36.18
CA HIS A 81 13.77 -15.38 36.33
C HIS A 81 14.02 -13.86 36.44
N GLU A 82 15.13 -13.45 37.05
CA GLU A 82 15.50 -12.04 37.16
C GLU A 82 15.83 -11.43 35.79
N ALA A 83 16.69 -12.10 35.00
CA ALA A 83 17.01 -11.69 33.64
C ALA A 83 15.78 -11.70 32.73
N LEU A 84 14.91 -12.70 32.86
CA LEU A 84 13.63 -12.76 32.16
C LEU A 84 12.74 -11.55 32.50
N GLY A 85 12.62 -11.23 33.79
CA GLY A 85 11.84 -10.09 34.28
C GLY A 85 12.35 -8.76 33.73
N GLN A 86 13.68 -8.55 33.74
CA GLN A 86 14.31 -7.36 33.17
C GLN A 86 14.05 -7.24 31.66
N ARG A 87 14.17 -8.33 30.91
CA ARG A 87 13.93 -8.34 29.46
C ARG A 87 12.47 -8.03 29.10
N VAL A 88 11.52 -8.61 29.83
CA VAL A 88 10.08 -8.33 29.64
C VAL A 88 9.75 -6.88 30.02
N ALA A 89 10.30 -6.36 31.12
CA ALA A 89 10.08 -4.98 31.53
C ALA A 89 10.63 -3.98 30.51
N ALA A 90 11.80 -4.25 29.94
CA ALA A 90 12.37 -3.43 28.86
C ALA A 90 11.44 -3.41 27.63
N ARG A 91 10.93 -4.58 27.20
CA ARG A 91 9.98 -4.68 26.08
C ARG A 91 8.69 -3.90 26.33
N LEU A 92 8.11 -4.00 27.52
CA LEU A 92 6.90 -3.24 27.88
C LEU A 92 7.16 -1.73 27.89
N THR A 93 8.35 -1.31 28.32
CA THR A 93 8.75 0.11 28.30
C THR A 93 8.84 0.64 26.88
N GLU A 94 9.46 -0.12 25.98
CA GLU A 94 9.56 0.23 24.56
C GLU A 94 8.19 0.30 23.88
N GLN A 95 7.34 -0.72 24.09
CA GLN A 95 5.96 -0.72 23.58
C GLN A 95 5.14 0.46 24.12
N SER A 96 5.34 0.84 25.38
CA SER A 96 4.69 2.02 25.95
C SER A 96 5.16 3.32 25.29
N ALA A 97 6.46 3.43 25.01
CA ALA A 97 7.02 4.59 24.32
C ALA A 97 6.48 4.69 22.89
N GLU A 98 6.42 3.58 22.17
CA GLU A 98 5.86 3.49 20.82
C GLU A 98 4.37 3.85 20.81
N ALA A 99 3.56 3.27 21.71
CA ALA A 99 2.13 3.58 21.81
C ALA A 99 1.89 5.08 22.08
N LYS A 100 2.71 5.70 22.94
CA LYS A 100 2.66 7.16 23.20
C LYS A 100 3.04 7.97 21.96
N ALA A 101 4.04 7.52 21.20
CA ALA A 101 4.45 8.18 19.96
C ALA A 101 3.35 8.10 18.90
N ILE A 102 2.72 6.93 18.75
CA ILE A 102 1.58 6.73 17.84
C ILE A 102 0.42 7.63 18.24
N ALA A 103 0.03 7.66 19.52
CA ALA A 103 -1.05 8.53 19.99
C ALA A 103 -0.78 10.00 19.67
N ARG A 104 0.44 10.49 19.94
CA ARG A 104 0.84 11.87 19.59
C ARG A 104 0.80 12.14 18.09
N ALA A 105 1.25 11.20 17.28
CA ALA A 105 1.21 11.34 15.82
C ALA A 105 -0.24 11.38 15.32
N SER A 106 -1.10 10.51 15.84
CA SER A 106 -2.53 10.51 15.54
C SER A 106 -3.21 11.82 15.92
N ASP A 107 -2.88 12.40 17.08
CA ASP A 107 -3.39 13.72 17.48
C ASP A 107 -2.98 14.83 16.50
N VAL A 108 -1.75 14.79 15.99
CA VAL A 108 -1.26 15.77 15.00
C VAL A 108 -1.99 15.60 13.66
N ILE A 109 -2.14 14.35 13.19
CA ILE A 109 -2.86 14.04 11.96
C ILE A 109 -4.33 14.47 12.09
N GLU A 110 -4.95 14.19 13.23
CA GLU A 110 -6.33 14.59 13.52
C GLU A 110 -6.50 16.11 13.45
N ARG A 111 -5.62 16.88 14.07
CA ARG A 111 -5.65 18.35 13.98
C ARG A 111 -5.52 18.83 12.54
N GLN A 112 -4.55 18.31 11.79
CA GLN A 112 -4.37 18.70 10.39
C GLN A 112 -5.58 18.35 9.53
N MET A 113 -6.22 17.20 9.76
CA MET A 113 -7.47 16.84 9.09
C MET A 113 -8.60 17.77 9.49
N SER A 114 -8.77 18.05 10.79
CA SER A 114 -9.79 18.99 11.27
C SER A 114 -9.61 20.38 10.68
N ASP A 115 -8.39 20.89 10.60
CA ASP A 115 -8.09 22.18 9.98
C ASP A 115 -8.45 22.16 8.49
N LYS A 116 -8.04 21.10 7.77
CA LYS A 116 -8.25 21.02 6.32
C LYS A 116 -9.72 20.82 5.94
N PHE A 117 -10.44 19.96 6.64
CA PHE A 117 -11.88 19.79 6.47
C PHE A 117 -12.66 20.97 7.05
N GLY A 118 -12.10 21.70 8.02
CA GLY A 118 -12.67 22.93 8.56
C GLY A 118 -12.76 24.04 7.52
N GLU A 119 -11.81 24.10 6.59
CA GLU A 119 -11.84 25.03 5.44
C GLU A 119 -13.05 24.79 4.50
N THR A 120 -13.51 23.52 4.38
CA THR A 120 -14.56 23.13 3.44
C THR A 120 -15.93 22.94 4.10
N LEU A 121 -15.98 22.24 5.22
CA LEU A 121 -17.20 21.88 5.95
C LEU A 121 -17.56 22.90 7.04
N GLY A 122 -16.61 23.74 7.45
CA GLY A 122 -16.72 24.63 8.59
C GLY A 122 -16.38 23.94 9.92
N PRO A 123 -15.80 24.68 10.88
CA PRO A 123 -15.28 24.12 12.13
C PRO A 123 -16.36 23.49 13.00
N GLU A 124 -17.58 24.04 13.00
CA GLU A 124 -18.71 23.50 13.76
C GLU A 124 -19.13 22.11 13.28
N LYS A 125 -19.10 21.89 11.96
CA LYS A 125 -19.48 20.59 11.38
C LYS A 125 -18.43 19.53 11.68
N VAL A 126 -17.15 19.88 11.57
CA VAL A 126 -16.02 18.99 11.93
C VAL A 126 -16.10 18.58 13.40
N GLU A 127 -16.37 19.51 14.31
CA GLU A 127 -16.51 19.19 15.73
C GLU A 127 -17.75 18.34 16.01
N SER A 128 -18.87 18.57 15.31
CA SER A 128 -20.05 17.70 15.43
C SER A 128 -19.75 16.25 15.04
N ILE A 129 -18.98 16.05 13.97
CA ILE A 129 -18.53 14.72 13.52
C ILE A 129 -17.60 14.09 14.56
N ARG A 130 -16.69 14.87 15.14
CA ARG A 130 -15.80 14.37 16.22
C ARG A 130 -16.62 13.87 17.41
N GLN A 131 -17.59 14.66 17.88
CA GLN A 131 -18.42 14.29 19.02
C GLN A 131 -19.26 13.04 18.75
N GLU A 132 -19.75 12.89 17.52
CA GLU A 132 -20.48 11.69 17.10
C GLU A 132 -19.58 10.44 17.13
N VAL A 133 -18.37 10.53 16.57
CA VAL A 133 -17.40 9.43 16.58
C VAL A 133 -16.99 9.05 18.02
N ILE A 134 -16.75 10.03 18.90
CA ILE A 134 -16.44 9.77 20.31
C ILE A 134 -17.61 9.05 21.01
N LYS A 135 -18.85 9.47 20.73
CA LYS A 135 -20.05 8.85 21.30
C LYS A 135 -20.22 7.39 20.88
N GLU A 136 -19.82 7.06 19.65
CA GLU A 136 -19.84 5.69 19.14
C GLU A 136 -18.62 4.86 19.59
N GLY A 137 -17.68 5.47 20.34
CA GLY A 137 -16.46 4.81 20.77
C GLY A 137 -15.43 4.63 19.66
N GLY A 138 -15.54 5.40 18.58
CA GLY A 138 -14.59 5.39 17.47
C GLY A 138 -13.25 6.05 17.84
N ALA A 139 -12.19 5.63 17.14
CA ALA A 139 -10.85 6.17 17.27
C ALA A 139 -10.53 7.15 16.14
N HIS A 140 -9.26 7.57 16.05
CA HIS A 140 -8.79 8.53 15.04
C HIS A 140 -9.07 8.09 13.59
N ALA A 141 -9.07 6.77 13.33
CA ALA A 141 -9.35 6.23 12.00
C ALA A 141 -10.83 6.39 11.61
N GLU A 142 -11.74 6.13 12.55
CA GLU A 142 -13.18 6.32 12.37
C GLU A 142 -13.50 7.81 12.18
N PHE A 143 -12.80 8.70 12.89
CA PHE A 143 -12.93 10.14 12.67
C PHE A 143 -12.48 10.58 11.28
N ALA A 144 -11.34 10.11 10.80
CA ALA A 144 -10.87 10.38 9.44
C ALA A 144 -11.87 9.88 8.38
N ALA A 145 -12.41 8.68 8.57
CA ALA A 145 -13.40 8.09 7.68
C ALA A 145 -14.73 8.88 7.69
N ALA A 146 -15.14 9.39 8.84
CA ALA A 146 -16.35 10.21 8.98
C ALA A 146 -16.19 11.58 8.30
N LEU A 147 -15.03 12.23 8.47
CA LEU A 147 -14.72 13.48 7.76
C LEU A 147 -14.72 13.32 6.24
N ALA A 148 -14.14 12.22 5.72
CA ALA A 148 -14.09 11.97 4.29
C ALA A 148 -15.47 11.69 3.65
N LYS A 149 -16.47 11.30 4.45
CA LYS A 149 -17.84 11.04 3.98
C LYS A 149 -18.76 12.27 4.04
N ALA A 150 -18.39 13.27 4.84
CA ALA A 150 -19.18 14.48 5.07
C ALA A 150 -18.93 15.54 3.99
#